data_AF-A0A1A2ZTS4-F1
#
_entry.id   AF-A0A1A2ZTS4-F1
#
_cell.length_a   1.000
_cell.length_b   1.000
_cell.length_c   1.000
_cell.angle_alpha   90.00
_cell.angle_beta   90.00
_cell.angle_gamma   90.00
#
_symmetry.space_group_name_H-M   'P 1'
#
loop_
_entity.id
_entity.type
_entity.pdbx_description
1 polymer ?
#
loop_
_entity_poly.entity_id
_entity_poly.type
_entity_poly.pdbx_seq_one_letter_code
_entity_poly.pdbx_strand_id
1 'polypeptide(L)'
;MPTYETDKLTDHVQAVRAVAAAGATIPPQWQALTERLAAVTALDRPMQARLTAAIIDGTDDDVPQLFAAALAEQAPPGDVARVVNALRHLAGAKLRELYAGVAVSNYGHVAKQYNVAAKGFGDAASGFDPETSAVDIAHHATEKQRKSWLAAEQWSAELTRLAVPLAQAAALAGVRGIDRTETLLPLLCAPTEQHHRRHVWTAFTTTDPEKRCGRWSALHALGVEIRALPSDELTSIIEFAAPPPLEVRHVQIDTGVTRREVHDPCDPGYQAPLQAERGMVGGRMTAW
;
A
#
# COMPACT_ATOMS: atom_id res chain seq x y z
N MET A 1 -4.25 -3.76 -26.47
CA MET A 1 -4.40 -3.28 -25.08
C MET A 1 -4.03 -4.43 -24.15
N PRO A 2 -2.99 -4.31 -23.32
CA PRO A 2 -2.73 -5.29 -22.28
C PRO A 2 -3.91 -5.28 -21.31
N THR A 3 -4.56 -6.42 -21.16
CA THR A 3 -5.80 -6.56 -20.39
C THR A 3 -5.45 -6.70 -18.91
N TYR A 4 -6.07 -5.84 -18.09
CA TYR A 4 -6.15 -5.74 -16.62
C TYR A 4 -5.83 -6.99 -15.75
N GLU A 5 -5.91 -8.21 -16.29
CA GLU A 5 -5.55 -9.45 -15.58
C GLU A 5 -4.05 -9.76 -15.58
N THR A 6 -3.29 -9.31 -16.59
CA THR A 6 -1.83 -9.50 -16.64
C THR A 6 -1.14 -8.80 -15.46
N ASP A 7 -1.71 -7.66 -15.06
CA ASP A 7 -1.22 -6.87 -13.94
C ASP A 7 -1.44 -7.64 -12.62
N LYS A 8 -2.61 -8.23 -12.40
CA LYS A 8 -2.94 -8.93 -11.14
C LYS A 8 -2.02 -10.09 -10.77
N LEU A 9 -1.59 -10.89 -11.75
CA LEU A 9 -0.64 -11.97 -11.48
C LEU A 9 0.74 -11.40 -11.13
N THR A 10 1.19 -10.41 -11.89
CA THR A 10 2.47 -9.73 -11.67
C THR A 10 2.50 -9.08 -10.29
N ASP A 11 1.44 -8.37 -9.93
CA ASP A 11 1.24 -7.74 -8.62
C ASP A 11 1.29 -8.77 -7.49
N HIS A 12 0.63 -9.92 -7.65
CA HIS A 12 0.67 -11.01 -6.67
C HIS A 12 2.10 -11.54 -6.48
N VAL A 13 2.82 -11.81 -7.57
CA VAL A 13 4.21 -12.29 -7.51
C VAL A 13 5.14 -11.26 -6.87
N GLN A 14 4.98 -9.98 -7.21
CA GLN A 14 5.78 -8.89 -6.63
C GLN A 14 5.48 -8.72 -5.14
N ALA A 15 4.21 -8.75 -4.74
CA ALA A 15 3.81 -8.67 -3.34
C ALA A 15 4.40 -9.82 -2.52
N VAL A 16 4.30 -11.07 -3.00
CA VAL A 16 4.89 -12.23 -2.30
C VAL A 16 6.41 -12.10 -2.16
N ARG A 17 7.10 -11.63 -3.21
CA ARG A 17 8.56 -11.42 -3.18
C ARG A 17 8.98 -10.34 -2.19
N ALA A 18 8.26 -9.23 -2.13
CA ALA A 18 8.55 -8.15 -1.20
C ALA A 18 8.31 -8.57 0.26
N VAL A 19 7.24 -9.33 0.51
CA VAL A 19 6.97 -9.92 1.83
C VAL A 19 8.04 -10.95 2.21
N ALA A 20 8.51 -11.77 1.26
CA ALA A 20 9.62 -12.70 1.48
C ALA A 20 10.96 -12.00 1.74
N ALA A 21 11.24 -10.87 1.06
CA ALA A 21 12.41 -10.04 1.32
C ALA A 21 12.40 -9.45 2.75
N ALA A 22 11.23 -9.35 3.38
CA ALA A 22 11.06 -9.02 4.79
C ALA A 22 11.10 -10.25 5.72
N GLY A 23 11.58 -11.41 5.25
CA GLY A 23 11.79 -12.62 6.08
C GLY A 23 10.60 -13.59 6.16
N ALA A 24 9.52 -13.33 5.41
CA ALA A 24 8.38 -14.23 5.37
C ALA A 24 8.65 -15.53 4.59
N THR A 25 7.82 -16.55 4.82
CA THR A 25 7.97 -17.85 4.18
C THR A 25 7.24 -17.92 2.84
N ILE A 26 7.88 -18.47 1.80
CA ILE A 26 7.23 -18.80 0.53
C ILE A 26 6.92 -20.30 0.51
N PRO A 27 5.67 -20.71 0.23
CA PRO A 27 5.34 -22.13 0.08
C PRO A 27 6.14 -22.76 -1.08
N PRO A 28 6.79 -23.94 -0.90
CA PRO A 28 7.58 -24.57 -1.97
C PRO A 28 6.78 -24.83 -3.25
N GLN A 29 5.50 -25.20 -3.12
CA GLN A 29 4.61 -25.44 -4.25
C GLN A 29 4.30 -24.14 -5.03
N TRP A 30 4.23 -23.01 -4.33
CA TRP A 30 4.05 -21.69 -4.94
C TRP A 30 5.28 -21.32 -5.78
N GLN A 31 6.47 -21.52 -5.20
CA GLN A 31 7.74 -21.24 -5.88
C GLN A 31 7.91 -22.12 -7.12
N ALA A 32 7.69 -23.43 -7.00
CA ALA A 32 7.79 -24.35 -8.13
C ALA A 32 6.82 -23.98 -9.27
N LEU A 33 5.62 -23.48 -8.97
CA LEU A 33 4.67 -23.03 -10.00
C LEU A 33 5.11 -21.73 -10.68
N THR A 34 5.67 -20.77 -9.92
CA THR A 34 6.19 -19.52 -10.50
C THR A 34 7.42 -19.77 -11.37
N GLU A 35 8.30 -20.69 -10.99
CA GLU A 35 9.45 -21.11 -11.80
C GLU A 35 9.01 -21.79 -13.11
N ARG A 36 8.07 -22.73 -13.04
CA ARG A 36 7.49 -23.34 -14.26
C ARG A 36 6.83 -22.32 -15.17
N LEU A 37 6.11 -21.34 -14.61
CA LEU A 37 5.47 -20.30 -15.40
C LEU A 37 6.51 -19.39 -16.08
N ALA A 38 7.55 -18.99 -15.34
CA ALA A 38 8.65 -18.19 -15.89
C ALA A 38 9.37 -18.93 -17.02
N ALA A 39 9.62 -20.23 -16.86
CA ALA A 39 10.21 -21.07 -17.89
C ALA A 39 9.36 -21.08 -19.16
N VAL A 40 8.04 -21.29 -19.05
CA VAL A 40 7.12 -21.26 -20.21
C VAL A 40 7.14 -19.90 -20.92
N THR A 41 7.16 -18.79 -20.17
CA THR A 41 7.18 -17.44 -20.78
C THR A 41 8.53 -17.06 -21.40
N ALA A 42 9.60 -17.77 -21.08
CA ALA A 42 10.93 -17.56 -21.64
C ALA A 42 11.21 -18.40 -22.89
N LEU A 43 10.30 -19.33 -23.24
CA LEU A 43 10.41 -20.12 -24.46
C LEU A 43 10.14 -19.22 -25.67
N ASP A 44 11.13 -19.07 -26.55
CA ASP A 44 10.96 -18.39 -27.85
C ASP A 44 10.47 -19.39 -28.89
N ARG A 45 11.37 -20.25 -29.39
CA ARG A 45 11.07 -21.28 -30.41
C ARG A 45 11.79 -22.62 -30.12
N PRO A 46 11.51 -23.25 -28.96
CA PRO A 46 12.24 -24.43 -28.53
C PRO A 46 12.11 -25.62 -29.49
N MET A 47 10.97 -25.81 -30.15
CA MET A 47 10.74 -26.92 -31.08
C MET A 47 11.39 -26.64 -32.43
N GLN A 48 11.43 -25.38 -32.90
CA GLN A 48 12.22 -25.02 -34.07
C GLN A 48 13.71 -25.34 -33.85
N ALA A 49 14.27 -24.96 -32.71
CA ALA A 49 15.67 -25.26 -32.38
C ALA A 49 15.94 -26.78 -32.30
N ARG A 50 15.04 -27.54 -31.65
CA ARG A 50 15.15 -29.00 -31.57
C ARG A 50 15.02 -29.69 -32.92
N LEU A 51 14.10 -29.24 -33.78
CA LEU A 51 13.96 -29.74 -35.15
C LEU A 51 15.24 -29.49 -35.95
N THR A 52 15.81 -28.28 -35.86
CA THR A 52 17.06 -27.95 -36.54
C THR A 52 18.21 -28.85 -36.08
N ALA A 53 18.35 -29.06 -34.76
CA ALA A 53 19.35 -29.99 -34.23
C ALA A 53 19.11 -31.43 -34.72
N ALA A 54 17.87 -31.92 -34.67
CA ALA A 54 17.55 -33.28 -35.10
C ALA A 54 17.86 -33.53 -36.60
N ILE A 55 17.62 -32.54 -37.46
CA ILE A 55 17.94 -32.61 -38.89
C ILE A 55 19.47 -32.59 -39.15
N ILE A 56 20.21 -31.75 -38.41
CA ILE A 56 21.66 -31.57 -38.60
C ILE A 56 22.44 -32.74 -38.00
N ASP A 57 22.12 -33.11 -36.76
CA ASP A 57 22.87 -34.09 -35.98
C ASP A 57 22.43 -35.54 -36.26
N GLY A 58 21.31 -35.73 -36.99
CA GLY A 58 20.80 -37.05 -37.38
C GLY A 58 20.30 -37.88 -36.19
N THR A 59 19.71 -37.23 -35.19
CA THR A 59 19.17 -37.91 -34.00
C THR A 59 17.90 -38.70 -34.33
N ASP A 60 17.65 -39.81 -33.63
CA ASP A 60 16.43 -40.64 -33.74
C ASP A 60 15.15 -39.98 -33.16
N ASP A 61 15.14 -38.66 -32.96
CA ASP A 61 13.95 -37.93 -32.57
C ASP A 61 12.85 -38.05 -33.66
N ASP A 62 11.58 -38.05 -33.27
CA ASP A 62 10.44 -38.06 -34.20
C ASP A 62 10.37 -36.72 -34.97
N VAL A 63 11.13 -36.64 -36.07
CA VAL A 63 11.24 -35.46 -36.94
C VAL A 63 9.88 -34.96 -37.43
N PRO A 64 8.94 -35.83 -37.88
CA PRO A 64 7.57 -35.40 -38.18
C PRO A 64 6.85 -34.71 -37.02
N GLN A 65 6.95 -35.23 -35.79
CA GLN A 65 6.34 -34.61 -34.61
C GLN A 65 6.99 -33.26 -34.29
N LEU A 66 8.32 -33.17 -34.35
CA LEU A 66 9.07 -31.93 -34.17
C LEU A 66 8.72 -30.88 -35.23
N PHE A 67 8.51 -31.30 -36.48
CA PHE A 67 8.11 -30.42 -37.57
C PHE A 67 6.71 -29.84 -37.34
N ALA A 68 5.74 -30.67 -36.97
CA ALA A 68 4.40 -30.21 -36.64
C ALA A 68 4.40 -29.25 -35.43
N ALA A 69 5.22 -29.53 -34.41
CA ALA A 69 5.35 -28.68 -33.23
C ALA A 69 6.05 -27.34 -33.55
N ALA A 70 7.10 -27.34 -34.37
CA ALA A 70 7.78 -26.12 -34.83
C ALA A 70 6.89 -25.25 -35.73
N LEU A 71 6.00 -25.86 -36.52
CA LEU A 71 4.95 -25.13 -37.25
C LEU A 71 3.93 -24.50 -36.30
N ALA A 72 3.54 -25.19 -35.22
CA ALA A 72 2.65 -24.63 -34.21
C ALA A 72 3.27 -23.42 -33.49
N GLU A 73 4.59 -23.32 -33.38
CA GLU A 73 5.29 -22.13 -32.86
C GLU A 73 5.17 -20.91 -33.79
N GLN A 74 4.83 -21.08 -35.06
CA GLN A 74 4.53 -19.98 -35.98
C GLN A 74 3.09 -19.44 -35.84
N ALA A 75 2.38 -19.84 -34.78
CA ALA A 75 1.03 -19.35 -34.50
C ALA A 75 0.98 -17.80 -34.53
N PRO A 76 -0.10 -17.21 -35.05
CA PRO A 76 -0.26 -15.76 -35.04
C PRO A 76 -0.08 -15.18 -33.62
N PRO A 77 0.52 -13.99 -33.46
CA PRO A 77 0.76 -13.40 -32.14
C PRO A 77 -0.49 -13.30 -31.24
N GLY A 78 -1.67 -13.12 -31.84
CA GLY A 78 -2.95 -13.09 -31.12
C GLY A 78 -3.32 -14.43 -30.47
N ASP A 79 -2.99 -15.55 -31.11
CA ASP A 79 -3.27 -16.89 -30.59
C ASP A 79 -2.33 -17.24 -29.44
N VAL A 80 -1.05 -16.91 -29.60
CA VAL A 80 -0.04 -17.03 -28.54
C VAL A 80 -0.45 -16.21 -27.32
N ALA A 81 -0.80 -14.94 -27.51
CA ALA A 81 -1.24 -14.07 -26.42
C ALA A 81 -2.48 -14.61 -25.70
N ARG A 82 -3.44 -15.18 -26.43
CA ARG A 82 -4.65 -15.81 -25.85
C ARG A 82 -4.31 -17.01 -24.98
N VAL A 83 -3.42 -17.91 -25.43
CA VAL A 83 -2.96 -19.06 -24.63
C VAL A 83 -2.20 -18.61 -23.40
N VAL A 84 -1.26 -17.66 -23.55
CA VAL A 84 -0.48 -17.11 -22.44
C VAL A 84 -1.38 -16.45 -21.40
N ASN A 85 -2.39 -15.68 -21.82
CA ASN A 85 -3.33 -15.04 -20.92
C ASN A 85 -4.20 -16.06 -20.17
N ALA A 86 -4.68 -17.10 -20.85
CA ALA A 86 -5.43 -18.19 -20.20
C ALA A 86 -4.58 -18.93 -19.16
N LEU A 87 -3.31 -19.22 -19.50
CA LEU A 87 -2.36 -19.84 -18.57
C LEU A 87 -2.12 -18.94 -17.35
N ARG A 88 -1.88 -17.64 -17.57
CA ARG A 88 -1.67 -16.66 -16.49
C ARG A 88 -2.87 -16.56 -15.56
N HIS A 89 -4.08 -16.57 -16.10
CA HIS A 89 -5.31 -16.53 -15.30
C HIS A 89 -5.40 -17.75 -14.37
N LEU A 90 -5.25 -18.96 -14.92
CA LEU A 90 -5.29 -20.21 -14.15
C LEU A 90 -4.16 -20.31 -13.13
N ALA A 91 -2.93 -19.96 -13.54
CA ALA A 91 -1.77 -19.94 -12.66
C ALA A 91 -1.95 -18.92 -11.52
N GLY A 92 -2.48 -17.73 -11.80
CA GLY A 92 -2.75 -16.71 -10.79
C GLY A 92 -3.76 -17.15 -9.74
N ALA A 93 -4.84 -17.84 -10.15
CA ALA A 93 -5.78 -18.43 -9.21
C ALA A 93 -5.10 -19.47 -8.30
N LYS A 94 -4.31 -20.38 -8.87
CA LYS A 94 -3.62 -21.42 -8.10
C LYS A 94 -2.53 -20.86 -7.19
N LEU A 95 -1.79 -19.84 -7.61
CA LEU A 95 -0.79 -19.16 -6.77
C LEU A 95 -1.42 -18.48 -5.56
N ARG A 96 -2.60 -17.86 -5.71
CA ARG A 96 -3.34 -17.31 -4.56
C ARG A 96 -3.78 -18.40 -3.59
N GLU A 97 -4.34 -19.49 -4.10
CA GLU A 97 -4.74 -20.66 -3.29
C GLU A 97 -3.56 -21.23 -2.49
N LEU A 98 -2.42 -21.45 -3.15
CA LEU A 98 -1.20 -21.99 -2.53
C LEU A 98 -0.63 -21.06 -1.45
N TYR A 99 -0.79 -19.74 -1.58
CA TYR A 99 -0.30 -18.76 -0.62
C TYR A 99 -1.27 -18.51 0.55
N ALA A 100 -2.57 -18.73 0.34
CA ALA A 100 -3.61 -18.40 1.32
C ALA A 100 -3.37 -19.02 2.71
N GLY A 101 -2.87 -20.27 2.75
CA GLY A 101 -2.59 -20.97 4.01
C GLY A 101 -1.47 -20.35 4.87
N VAL A 102 -0.60 -19.50 4.31
CA VAL A 102 0.50 -18.85 5.03
C VAL A 102 0.34 -17.33 5.16
N ALA A 103 -0.67 -16.75 4.50
CA ALA A 103 -0.78 -15.30 4.34
C ALA A 103 -0.87 -14.54 5.68
N VAL A 104 -1.76 -14.97 6.58
CA VAL A 104 -1.94 -14.34 7.90
C VAL A 104 -0.69 -14.50 8.77
N SER A 105 -0.05 -15.68 8.75
CA SER A 105 1.20 -15.91 9.50
C SER A 105 2.33 -15.03 8.98
N ASN A 106 2.43 -14.86 7.66
CA ASN A 106 3.43 -13.98 7.04
C ASN A 106 3.16 -12.51 7.37
N TYR A 107 1.90 -12.07 7.39
CA TYR A 107 1.54 -10.76 7.92
C TYR A 107 2.01 -10.58 9.36
N GLY A 108 1.67 -11.51 10.26
CA GLY A 108 2.07 -11.44 11.67
C GLY A 108 3.59 -11.36 11.85
N HIS A 109 4.36 -12.05 11.00
CA HIS A 109 5.82 -11.95 10.98
C HIS A 109 6.32 -10.54 10.64
N VAL A 110 5.83 -9.95 9.56
CA VAL A 110 6.22 -8.58 9.14
C VAL A 110 5.71 -7.54 10.14
N ALA A 111 4.49 -7.70 10.64
CA ALA A 111 3.89 -6.85 11.67
C ALA A 111 4.73 -6.82 12.95
N LYS A 112 5.29 -7.96 13.37
CA LYS A 112 6.20 -8.04 14.51
C LYS A 112 7.47 -7.19 14.29
N GLN A 113 8.09 -7.26 13.11
CA GLN A 113 9.25 -6.44 12.79
C GLN A 113 8.90 -4.95 12.77
N TYR A 114 7.77 -4.60 12.15
CA TYR A 114 7.26 -3.23 12.13
C TYR A 114 7.04 -2.69 13.55
N ASN A 115 6.44 -3.48 14.44
CA ASN A 115 6.21 -3.10 15.84
C ASN A 115 7.50 -2.93 16.64
N VAL A 116 8.54 -3.73 16.35
CA VAL A 116 9.87 -3.51 16.93
C VAL A 116 10.44 -2.16 16.49
N ALA A 117 10.36 -1.84 15.20
CA ALA A 117 10.81 -0.54 14.70
C ALA A 117 9.99 0.63 15.26
N ALA A 118 8.67 0.45 15.38
CA ALA A 118 7.77 1.46 15.94
C ALA A 118 8.07 1.75 17.42
N LYS A 119 8.29 0.69 18.21
CA LYS A 119 8.73 0.83 19.59
C LYS A 119 10.09 1.53 19.68
N GLY A 120 11.06 1.11 18.85
CA GLY A 120 12.39 1.73 18.81
C GLY A 120 12.34 3.22 18.47
N PHE A 121 11.47 3.60 17.53
CA PHE A 121 11.21 5.00 17.20
C PHE A 121 10.59 5.75 18.37
N GLY A 122 9.53 5.21 18.99
CA GLY A 122 8.87 5.82 20.13
C GLY A 122 9.82 6.03 21.32
N ASP A 123 10.63 5.02 21.67
CA ASP A 123 11.64 5.13 22.73
C ASP A 123 12.69 6.23 22.44
N ALA A 124 13.06 6.40 21.16
CA ALA A 124 14.01 7.42 20.74
C ALA A 124 13.40 8.83 20.73
N ALA A 125 12.14 8.96 20.33
CA ALA A 125 11.41 10.21 20.22
C ALA A 125 10.76 10.68 21.54
N SER A 126 10.58 9.80 22.54
CA SER A 126 9.93 10.17 23.81
C SER A 126 10.75 11.13 24.67
N GLY A 127 12.08 11.15 24.50
CA GLY A 127 12.98 11.95 25.32
C GLY A 127 13.45 13.26 24.67
N PHE A 128 13.13 13.47 23.39
CA PHE A 128 13.70 14.55 22.59
C PHE A 128 12.94 14.72 21.26
N ASP A 129 12.74 15.96 20.80
CA ASP A 129 12.08 16.23 19.52
C ASP A 129 12.96 15.74 18.33
N PRO A 130 12.54 14.71 17.58
CA PRO A 130 13.33 14.16 16.48
C PRO A 130 13.52 15.12 15.30
N GLU A 131 12.74 16.20 15.23
CA GLU A 131 12.83 17.24 14.20
C GLU A 131 13.71 18.44 14.61
N THR A 132 14.35 18.39 15.78
CA THR A 132 15.30 19.44 16.19
C THR A 132 16.42 19.57 15.15
N SER A 133 16.79 20.81 14.83
CA SER A 133 17.80 21.10 13.81
C SER A 133 19.16 20.50 14.17
N ALA A 134 19.94 20.13 13.16
CA ALA A 134 21.29 19.57 13.36
C ALA A 134 22.23 20.56 14.08
N VAL A 135 22.02 21.87 13.89
CA VAL A 135 22.79 22.94 14.55
C VAL A 135 22.50 22.95 16.06
N ASP A 136 21.22 22.91 16.44
CA ASP A 136 20.84 22.89 17.87
C ASP A 136 21.29 21.60 18.56
N ILE A 137 21.21 20.47 17.84
CA ILE A 137 21.76 19.18 18.29
C ILE A 137 23.27 19.26 18.56
N ALA A 138 24.02 19.91 17.67
CA ALA A 138 25.47 20.01 17.80
C ALA A 138 25.88 20.90 18.98
N HIS A 139 25.17 22.01 19.20
CA HIS A 139 25.55 23.03 20.19
C HIS A 139 24.95 22.82 21.58
N HIS A 140 23.76 22.22 21.69
CA HIS A 140 22.97 22.27 22.91
C HIS A 140 22.55 20.90 23.47
N ALA A 141 22.59 19.84 22.66
CA ALA A 141 22.14 18.53 23.10
C ALA A 141 23.22 17.75 23.88
N THR A 142 22.78 17.03 24.91
CA THR A 142 23.60 16.04 25.61
C THR A 142 23.92 14.85 24.70
N GLU A 143 24.98 14.10 25.01
CA GLU A 143 25.33 12.89 24.24
C GLU A 143 24.18 11.88 24.13
N LYS A 144 23.39 11.73 25.19
CA LYS A 144 22.20 10.87 25.18
C LYS A 144 21.15 11.37 24.19
N GLN A 145 20.89 12.68 24.15
CA GLN A 145 19.94 13.27 23.21
C GLN A 145 20.44 13.16 21.77
N ARG A 146 21.74 13.40 21.51
CA ARG A 146 22.35 13.22 20.17
C ARG A 146 22.18 11.79 19.66
N LYS A 147 22.44 10.78 20.51
CA LYS A 147 22.21 9.37 20.17
C LYS A 147 20.75 9.05 19.91
N SER A 148 19.84 9.59 20.71
CA SER A 148 18.39 9.37 20.54
C SER A 148 17.89 10.02 19.24
N TRP A 149 18.36 11.22 18.93
CA TRP A 149 18.06 11.93 17.68
C TRP A 149 18.55 11.14 16.46
N LEU A 150 19.78 10.60 16.48
CA LEU A 150 20.29 9.72 15.41
C LEU A 150 19.49 8.42 15.29
N ALA A 151 19.15 7.79 16.41
CA ALA A 151 18.37 6.55 16.43
C ALA A 151 16.95 6.76 15.87
N ALA A 152 16.31 7.89 16.16
CA ALA A 152 14.97 8.21 15.66
C ALA A 152 14.92 8.20 14.12
N GLU A 153 15.92 8.80 13.45
CA GLU A 153 16.01 8.77 11.99
C GLU A 153 16.18 7.34 11.47
N GLN A 154 17.09 6.56 12.05
CA GLN A 154 17.29 5.16 11.66
C GLN A 154 16.00 4.33 11.79
N TRP A 155 15.30 4.46 12.91
CA TRP A 155 14.03 3.76 13.13
C TRP A 155 12.90 4.27 12.22
N SER A 156 12.86 5.57 11.90
CA SER A 156 11.90 6.13 10.95
C SER A 156 12.12 5.64 9.51
N ALA A 157 13.38 5.46 9.11
CA ALA A 157 13.75 4.88 7.83
C ALA A 157 13.32 3.41 7.77
N GLU A 158 13.55 2.67 8.87
CA GLU A 158 13.13 1.27 9.00
C GLU A 158 11.60 1.11 8.97
N LEU A 159 10.85 1.97 9.66
CA LEU A 159 9.39 2.03 9.58
C LEU A 159 8.90 2.25 8.14
N THR A 160 9.53 3.20 7.44
CA THR A 160 9.21 3.50 6.04
C THR A 160 9.48 2.29 5.13
N ARG A 161 10.63 1.62 5.34
CA ARG A 161 11.02 0.42 4.61
C ARG A 161 10.05 -0.74 4.85
N LEU A 162 9.59 -0.93 6.09
CA LEU A 162 8.70 -2.02 6.48
C LEU A 162 7.21 -1.75 6.17
N ALA A 163 6.81 -0.49 6.00
CA ALA A 163 5.41 -0.15 5.68
C ALA A 163 4.92 -0.79 4.37
N VAL A 164 5.77 -0.84 3.34
CA VAL A 164 5.42 -1.44 2.03
C VAL A 164 5.18 -2.96 2.12
N PRO A 165 6.13 -3.79 2.61
CA PRO A 165 5.88 -5.22 2.76
C PRO A 165 4.77 -5.51 3.77
N LEU A 166 4.56 -4.68 4.80
CA LEU A 166 3.44 -4.85 5.73
C LEU A 166 2.08 -4.66 5.01
N ALA A 167 1.95 -3.62 4.20
CA ALA A 167 0.76 -3.39 3.37
C ALA A 167 0.52 -4.53 2.38
N GLN A 168 1.57 -5.00 1.71
CA GLN A 168 1.47 -6.13 0.78
C GLN A 168 1.10 -7.44 1.49
N ALA A 169 1.64 -7.70 2.67
CA ALA A 169 1.27 -8.86 3.48
C ALA A 169 -0.21 -8.78 3.91
N ALA A 170 -0.69 -7.60 4.29
CA ALA A 170 -2.10 -7.38 4.62
C ALA A 170 -3.01 -7.65 3.41
N ALA A 171 -2.63 -7.16 2.23
CA ALA A 171 -3.37 -7.41 1.00
C ALA A 171 -3.41 -8.90 0.63
N LEU A 172 -2.28 -9.61 0.76
CA LEU A 172 -2.21 -11.06 0.56
C LEU A 172 -3.04 -11.84 1.59
N ALA A 173 -3.19 -11.29 2.80
CA ALA A 173 -4.06 -11.82 3.86
C ALA A 173 -5.54 -11.45 3.68
N GLY A 174 -5.90 -10.72 2.61
CA GLY A 174 -7.29 -10.45 2.23
C GLY A 174 -7.78 -9.02 2.51
N VAL A 175 -6.93 -8.14 3.06
CA VAL A 175 -7.28 -6.72 3.23
C VAL A 175 -7.42 -6.06 1.85
N ARG A 176 -8.50 -5.31 1.66
CA ARG A 176 -8.79 -4.64 0.38
C ARG A 176 -8.44 -3.16 0.44
N GLY A 177 -8.05 -2.59 -0.71
CA GLY A 177 -7.83 -1.16 -0.86
C GLY A 177 -6.64 -0.64 -0.06
N ILE A 178 -5.56 -1.42 0.05
CA ILE A 178 -4.34 -1.05 0.81
C ILE A 178 -3.54 0.09 0.17
N ASP A 179 -3.83 0.38 -1.10
CA ASP A 179 -3.35 1.52 -1.87
C ASP A 179 -4.02 2.84 -1.46
N ARG A 180 -5.18 2.76 -0.80
CA ARG A 180 -5.91 3.93 -0.28
C ARG A 180 -5.43 4.29 1.12
N THR A 181 -5.20 5.58 1.36
CA THR A 181 -4.77 6.11 2.66
C THR A 181 -5.74 5.75 3.78
N GLU A 182 -7.04 5.70 3.48
CA GLU A 182 -8.12 5.34 4.39
C GLU A 182 -7.91 3.94 5.01
N THR A 183 -7.37 3.00 4.26
CA THR A 183 -7.06 1.65 4.74
C THR A 183 -5.64 1.55 5.29
N LEU A 184 -4.68 2.24 4.66
CA LEU A 184 -3.28 2.14 5.03
C LEU A 184 -2.98 2.77 6.39
N LEU A 185 -3.65 3.88 6.72
CA LEU A 185 -3.46 4.59 7.99
C LEU A 185 -3.79 3.72 9.21
N PRO A 186 -4.99 3.10 9.34
CA PRO A 186 -5.30 2.20 10.46
C PRO A 186 -4.52 0.87 10.41
N LEU A 187 -3.87 0.54 9.28
CA LEU A 187 -2.96 -0.61 9.22
C LEU A 187 -1.63 -0.32 9.95
N LEU A 188 -1.13 0.92 9.84
CA LEU A 188 0.21 1.31 10.29
C LEU A 188 0.21 2.08 11.62
N CYS A 189 -0.96 2.53 12.06
CA CYS A 189 -1.15 3.37 13.24
C CYS A 189 -2.49 3.05 13.91
N ALA A 190 -2.62 3.42 15.18
CA ALA A 190 -3.86 3.29 15.95
C ALA A 190 -4.40 4.66 16.38
N PRO A 191 -5.01 5.43 15.45
CA PRO A 191 -5.73 6.64 15.84
C PRO A 191 -6.91 6.29 16.74
N THR A 192 -7.26 7.21 17.64
CA THR A 192 -8.36 7.07 18.60
C THR A 192 -9.30 8.27 18.48
N GLU A 193 -10.46 8.21 19.11
CA GLU A 193 -11.44 9.31 19.11
C GLU A 193 -10.90 10.61 19.73
N GLN A 194 -9.85 10.53 20.54
CA GLN A 194 -9.19 11.70 21.14
C GLN A 194 -8.33 12.47 20.13
N HIS A 195 -7.94 11.83 19.02
CA HIS A 195 -7.11 12.45 18.00
C HIS A 195 -7.97 13.22 17.00
N HIS A 196 -7.63 14.50 16.79
CA HIS A 196 -8.32 15.31 15.79
C HIS A 196 -8.07 14.77 14.37
N ARG A 197 -9.13 14.30 13.69
CA ARG A 197 -9.04 13.56 12.42
C ARG A 197 -8.22 14.27 11.35
N ARG A 198 -8.42 15.59 11.16
CA ARG A 198 -7.66 16.34 10.17
C ARG A 198 -6.17 16.35 10.48
N HIS A 199 -5.80 16.52 11.75
CA HIS A 199 -4.38 16.55 12.15
C HIS A 199 -3.70 15.21 11.90
N VAL A 200 -4.36 14.10 12.24
CA VAL A 200 -3.85 12.75 11.95
C VAL A 200 -3.65 12.56 10.44
N TRP A 201 -4.63 12.95 9.63
CA TRP A 201 -4.51 12.88 8.17
C TRP A 201 -3.35 13.71 7.64
N THR A 202 -3.26 14.99 8.04
CA THR A 202 -2.16 15.87 7.65
C THR A 202 -0.80 15.33 8.07
N ALA A 203 -0.69 14.75 9.27
CA ALA A 203 0.53 14.12 9.76
C ALA A 203 0.88 12.88 8.93
N PHE A 204 -0.08 12.02 8.62
CA PHE A 204 0.15 10.78 7.87
C PHE A 204 0.53 11.04 6.40
N THR A 205 -0.06 12.04 5.77
CA THR A 205 0.17 12.38 4.36
C THR A 205 1.27 13.42 4.15
N THR A 206 1.96 13.85 5.22
CA THR A 206 3.03 14.84 5.08
C THR A 206 4.16 14.28 4.21
N THR A 207 4.54 15.03 3.19
CA THR A 207 5.70 14.75 2.31
C THR A 207 6.76 15.83 2.44
N ASP A 208 6.74 16.55 3.56
CA ASP A 208 7.64 17.67 3.81
C ASP A 208 9.09 17.18 3.78
N PRO A 209 9.88 17.58 2.76
CA PRO A 209 11.26 17.14 2.64
C PRO A 209 12.17 17.74 3.71
N GLU A 210 11.71 18.79 4.42
CA GLU A 210 12.44 19.41 5.52
C GLU A 210 12.33 18.59 6.81
N LYS A 211 11.32 17.71 6.91
CA LYS A 211 11.14 16.83 8.07
C LYS A 211 12.01 15.59 7.96
N ARG A 212 12.92 15.46 8.92
CA ARG A 212 13.90 14.38 8.99
C ARG A 212 13.27 13.02 9.22
N CYS A 213 12.30 12.90 10.13
CA CYS A 213 11.57 11.66 10.38
C CYS A 213 10.18 11.64 9.71
N GLY A 214 9.85 12.69 8.95
CA GLY A 214 8.67 12.78 8.09
C GLY A 214 7.33 12.60 8.82
N ARG A 215 6.49 11.70 8.31
CA ARG A 215 5.18 11.39 8.91
C ARG A 215 5.26 10.76 10.30
N TRP A 216 6.34 10.03 10.60
CA TRP A 216 6.42 9.27 11.85
C TRP A 216 6.60 10.19 13.05
N SER A 217 7.43 11.22 12.94
CA SER A 217 7.54 12.27 13.97
C SER A 217 6.26 13.08 14.08
N ALA A 218 5.61 13.42 12.96
CA ALA A 218 4.35 14.15 12.96
C ALA A 218 3.22 13.37 13.68
N LEU A 219 3.12 12.06 13.46
CA LEU A 219 2.15 11.19 14.14
C LEU A 219 2.48 11.04 15.62
N HIS A 220 3.75 10.82 15.95
CA HIS A 220 4.21 10.72 17.33
C HIS A 220 3.97 12.01 18.12
N ALA A 221 4.20 13.19 17.53
CA ALA A 221 3.92 14.49 18.15
C ALA A 221 2.43 14.70 18.46
N LEU A 222 1.53 14.05 17.71
CA LEU A 222 0.09 14.03 17.99
C LEU A 222 -0.31 13.00 19.05
N GLY A 223 0.62 12.15 19.53
CA GLY A 223 0.34 11.05 20.44
C GLY A 223 -0.27 9.82 19.78
N VAL A 224 -0.28 9.75 18.44
CA VAL A 224 -0.81 8.58 17.72
C VAL A 224 0.13 7.41 17.90
N GLU A 225 -0.40 6.28 18.38
CA GLU A 225 0.37 5.05 18.52
C GLU A 225 0.73 4.51 17.12
N ILE A 226 2.02 4.41 16.83
CA ILE A 226 2.53 3.79 15.62
C ILE A 226 2.65 2.29 15.91
N ARG A 227 1.85 1.47 15.21
CA ARG A 227 1.88 0.01 15.33
C ARG A 227 1.15 -0.62 14.15
N ALA A 228 1.53 -1.85 13.82
CA ALA A 228 0.77 -2.68 12.92
C ALA A 228 -0.60 -3.03 13.55
N LEU A 229 -1.63 -3.17 12.70
CA LEU A 229 -2.90 -3.77 13.08
C LEU A 229 -2.67 -5.23 13.57
N PRO A 230 -3.38 -5.70 14.62
CA PRO A 230 -3.29 -7.09 15.03
C PRO A 230 -3.76 -8.03 13.93
N SER A 231 -3.14 -9.21 13.82
CA SER A 231 -3.42 -10.16 12.74
C SER A 231 -4.85 -10.70 12.78
N ASP A 232 -5.44 -10.80 13.97
CA ASP A 232 -6.82 -11.20 14.24
C ASP A 232 -7.85 -10.12 13.92
N GLU A 233 -7.42 -8.86 13.75
CA GLU A 233 -8.28 -7.72 13.39
C GLU A 233 -8.23 -7.36 11.90
N LEU A 234 -7.41 -8.04 11.09
CA LEU A 234 -7.24 -7.75 9.66
C LEU A 234 -8.56 -7.72 8.88
N THR A 235 -9.48 -8.63 9.19
CA THR A 235 -10.79 -8.73 8.51
C THR A 235 -11.78 -7.65 8.94
N SER A 236 -11.50 -6.96 10.04
CA SER A 236 -12.36 -5.93 10.64
C SER A 236 -11.72 -4.54 10.60
N ILE A 237 -10.74 -4.33 9.71
CA ILE A 237 -10.12 -3.01 9.55
C ILE A 237 -11.18 -1.95 9.23
N ILE A 238 -11.25 -0.92 10.05
CA ILE A 238 -12.15 0.21 9.86
C ILE A 238 -11.39 1.31 9.13
N GLU A 239 -11.87 1.65 7.93
CA GLU A 239 -11.29 2.74 7.14
C GLU A 239 -11.31 4.06 7.91
N PHE A 240 -10.16 4.73 7.98
CA PHE A 240 -10.03 6.05 8.59
C PHE A 240 -10.31 7.12 7.53
N ALA A 241 -11.61 7.42 7.31
CA ALA A 241 -12.07 8.31 6.25
C ALA A 241 -11.36 9.68 6.24
N ALA A 242 -11.13 10.23 5.04
CA ALA A 242 -10.61 11.57 4.85
C ALA A 242 -11.45 12.63 5.57
N PRO A 243 -10.84 13.68 6.15
CA PRO A 243 -11.59 14.76 6.75
C PRO A 243 -12.38 15.50 5.65
N PRO A 244 -13.62 15.95 5.92
CA PRO A 244 -14.35 16.80 5.00
C PRO A 244 -13.57 18.08 4.66
N PRO A 245 -13.87 18.77 3.55
CA PRO A 245 -13.26 20.06 3.27
C PRO A 245 -13.57 21.08 4.37
N LEU A 246 -12.68 22.06 4.57
CA LEU A 246 -12.92 23.18 5.48
C LEU A 246 -14.08 24.03 4.97
N GLU A 247 -14.95 24.46 5.87
CA GLU A 247 -16.07 25.33 5.54
C GLU A 247 -15.68 26.79 5.68
N VAL A 248 -15.98 27.58 4.66
CA VAL A 248 -15.81 29.03 4.70
C VAL A 248 -17.16 29.67 4.90
N ARG A 249 -17.32 30.37 6.03
CA ARG A 249 -18.55 31.12 6.37
C ARG A 249 -18.26 32.61 6.31
N HIS A 250 -19.16 33.37 5.71
CA HIS A 250 -19.15 34.83 5.79
C HIS A 250 -20.09 35.25 6.90
N VAL A 251 -19.53 35.63 8.05
CA VAL A 251 -20.29 36.08 9.21
C VAL A 251 -20.39 37.60 9.17
N GLN A 252 -21.61 38.13 9.21
CA GLN A 252 -21.81 39.57 9.30
C GLN A 252 -21.39 40.03 10.71
N ILE A 253 -20.36 40.87 10.78
CA ILE A 253 -19.85 41.41 12.05
C ILE A 253 -20.37 42.82 12.31
N ASP A 254 -20.73 43.56 11.25
CA ASP A 254 -21.38 44.88 11.32
C ASP A 254 -22.23 45.12 10.06
N THR A 255 -22.99 46.20 10.04
CA THR A 255 -23.80 46.65 8.90
C THR A 255 -22.92 46.84 7.67
N GLY A 256 -23.05 45.93 6.70
CA GLY A 256 -22.25 45.95 5.47
C GLY A 256 -20.84 45.37 5.58
N VAL A 257 -20.42 44.89 6.76
CA VAL A 257 -19.10 44.27 6.97
C VAL A 257 -19.26 42.78 7.25
N THR A 258 -18.66 41.96 6.38
CA THR A 258 -18.59 40.51 6.56
C THR A 258 -17.16 40.08 6.87
N ARG A 259 -17.02 39.14 7.81
CA ARG A 259 -15.77 38.47 8.12
C ARG A 259 -15.81 37.07 7.54
N ARG A 260 -14.75 36.69 6.83
CA ARG A 260 -14.53 35.31 6.42
C ARG A 260 -14.00 34.51 7.60
N GLU A 261 -14.74 33.51 8.03
CA GLU A 261 -14.35 32.53 9.04
C GLU A 261 -14.18 31.16 8.41
N VAL A 262 -13.15 30.44 8.84
CA VAL A 262 -12.87 29.06 8.39
C VAL A 262 -13.20 28.13 9.56
N HIS A 263 -14.08 27.17 9.31
CA HIS A 263 -14.58 26.20 10.29
C HIS A 263 -14.16 24.80 9.86
N ASP A 264 -13.64 23.99 10.78
CA ASP A 264 -13.37 22.57 10.52
C ASP A 264 -14.56 21.72 10.97
N PRO A 265 -15.20 20.94 10.08
CA PRO A 265 -16.27 20.04 10.49
C PRO A 265 -15.84 18.92 11.46
N CYS A 266 -14.53 18.74 11.69
CA CYS A 266 -13.99 17.80 12.66
C CYS A 266 -13.80 18.41 14.07
N ASP A 267 -13.93 19.73 14.24
CA ASP A 267 -13.68 20.39 15.52
C ASP A 267 -14.73 19.99 16.59
N PRO A 268 -14.32 19.79 17.85
CA PRO A 268 -15.26 19.64 18.96
C PRO A 268 -16.19 20.86 19.06
N GLY A 269 -17.49 20.64 18.90
CA GLY A 269 -18.49 21.71 18.95
C GLY A 269 -18.83 22.35 17.61
N TYR A 270 -18.31 21.84 16.49
CA TYR A 270 -18.78 22.23 15.16
C TYR A 270 -20.29 22.03 15.04
N GLN A 271 -20.99 23.10 14.65
CA GLN A 271 -22.41 23.07 14.32
C GLN A 271 -22.57 23.23 12.80
N ALA A 272 -23.16 22.20 12.18
CA ALA A 272 -23.53 22.25 10.78
C ALA A 272 -24.43 23.47 10.53
N PRO A 273 -24.29 24.17 9.38
CA PRO A 273 -25.19 25.27 9.08
C PRO A 273 -26.61 24.71 9.11
N LEU A 274 -27.52 25.40 9.80
CA LEU A 274 -28.95 25.15 9.64
C LEU A 274 -29.20 25.21 8.14
N GLN A 275 -29.58 24.08 7.54
CA GLN A 275 -29.94 24.06 6.12
C GLN A 275 -31.02 25.12 5.99
N ALA A 276 -30.68 26.25 5.36
CA ALA A 276 -31.66 27.27 5.08
C ALA A 276 -32.74 26.52 4.33
N GLU A 277 -33.90 26.34 4.96
CA GLU A 277 -35.06 25.72 4.35
C GLU A 277 -35.15 26.43 3.02
N ARG A 278 -34.83 25.72 1.94
CA ARG A 278 -34.96 26.26 0.60
C ARG A 278 -36.44 26.51 0.52
N GLY A 279 -36.83 27.76 0.83
CA GLY A 279 -38.18 28.20 0.73
C GLY A 279 -38.56 27.81 -0.68
N MET A 280 -39.46 26.82 -0.78
CA MET A 280 -40.17 26.58 -2.01
C MET A 280 -40.83 27.91 -2.30
N VAL A 281 -40.15 28.75 -3.10
CA VAL A 281 -40.75 29.91 -3.72
C VAL A 281 -41.77 29.27 -4.65
N GLY A 282 -42.95 29.02 -4.08
CA GLY A 282 -44.10 28.51 -4.79
C GLY A 282 -44.34 29.47 -5.93
N GLY A 283 -43.95 29.05 -7.12
CA GLY A 283 -44.28 29.75 -8.35
C GLY A 283 -45.79 29.90 -8.34
N ARG A 284 -46.28 31.12 -8.10
CA ARG A 284 -47.65 31.49 -8.39
C ARG A 284 -47.82 31.29 -9.90
N MET A 285 -48.40 30.15 -10.28
CA MET A 285 -49.03 30.00 -11.59
C MET A 285 -50.18 31.01 -11.63
N THR A 286 -49.93 32.19 -12.19
CA THR A 286 -50.99 33.05 -12.68
C THR A 286 -51.52 32.42 -13.96
N ALA A 287 -52.69 31.79 -13.85
CA ALA A 287 -53.52 31.46 -15.00
C ALA A 287 -54.13 32.76 -15.53
N TRP A 288 -53.82 33.10 -16.78
CA TRP A 288 -54.60 33.98 -17.66
C TRP A 288 -54.59 33.34 -19.05
#